data_AF-A0A0S7XAC3-F1
#
_entry.id   AF-A0A0S7XAC3-F1
#
_cell.length_a   1.000
_cell.length_b   1.000
_cell.length_c   1.000
_cell.angle_alpha   90.00
_cell.angle_beta   90.00
_cell.angle_gamma   90.00
#
_symmetry.space_group_name_H-M   'P 1'
#
loop_
_entity.id
_entity.type
_entity.pdbx_description
1 polymer ?
#
loop_
_entity_poly.entity_id
_entity_poly.type
_entity_poly.pdbx_seq_one_letter_code
_entity_poly.pdbx_strand_id
1 'polypeptide(L)'
;MAKEEKIRLKLATLPTLTERGFQPILEVFCSILHKYDLQPIDTLEKKSIKPLSEGVEKPFLKGFFKPFKMEKCEKICLSHCMLMDSILVSALIIIPDDDYELPLLLLEWSETGSAISILVDFLPMVDLVMREDYREKYLDPMNQYWTKYKSLPGMEPNRFAWARQMFSPYYLSGSISKESEKNKEDCIEIINNYLELWISLWQKAEPIKDGNAKEYIRERKTNIRKIFRANDEGAKTMAQMVGQEIIDLLLLCNF
;
A
#
# COMPACT_ATOMS: atom_id res chain seq x y z
N MET A 1 -15.99 13.97 15.28
CA MET A 1 -15.07 14.71 16.17
C MET A 1 -14.06 13.80 16.88
N ALA A 2 -14.37 13.07 17.97
CA ALA A 2 -13.33 12.28 18.68
C ALA A 2 -12.77 11.05 17.90
N LYS A 3 -13.53 10.47 16.96
CA LYS A 3 -13.07 9.40 16.07
C LYS A 3 -12.21 9.90 14.89
N GLU A 4 -12.45 11.12 14.42
CA GLU A 4 -11.66 11.73 13.35
C GLU A 4 -10.25 12.06 13.82
N GLU A 5 -10.08 12.43 15.09
CA GLU A 5 -8.78 12.77 15.70
C GLU A 5 -7.83 11.57 15.87
N LYS A 6 -8.35 10.34 15.81
CA LYS A 6 -7.52 9.11 15.86
C LYS A 6 -6.81 8.80 14.54
N ILE A 7 -7.41 9.17 13.40
CA ILE A 7 -6.82 8.99 12.06
C ILE A 7 -6.21 10.32 11.57
N ARG A 8 -6.79 11.46 11.97
CA ARG A 8 -6.17 12.78 11.84
C ARG A 8 -4.97 12.85 12.78
N LEU A 9 -3.81 12.54 12.23
CA LEU A 9 -2.63 13.33 12.48
C LEU A 9 -2.99 14.81 12.66
N LYS A 10 -2.24 15.48 13.53
CA LYS A 10 -1.91 16.88 13.37
C LYS A 10 -1.30 17.07 11.97
N LEU A 11 -2.14 17.20 10.94
CA LEU A 11 -1.81 17.50 9.56
C LEU A 11 -1.28 18.94 9.40
N ALA A 12 -1.21 19.70 10.48
CA ALA A 12 -0.85 21.12 10.50
C ALA A 12 0.60 21.43 10.08
N THR A 13 1.41 20.45 9.66
CA THR A 13 2.81 20.66 9.29
C THR A 13 3.24 20.08 7.95
N LEU A 14 2.37 19.41 7.18
CA LEU A 14 2.63 19.26 5.76
C LEU A 14 2.06 20.53 5.10
N PRO A 15 2.90 21.44 4.55
CA PRO A 15 2.36 22.58 3.79
C PRO A 15 1.37 22.00 2.79
N THR A 16 0.20 22.61 2.65
CA THR A 16 -0.87 22.27 1.70
C THR A 16 -0.23 21.77 0.40
N LEU A 17 -0.05 20.44 0.27
CA LEU A 17 0.78 19.84 -0.79
C LEU A 17 0.16 20.10 -2.17
N THR A 18 -1.13 20.41 -2.17
CA THR A 18 -1.91 20.96 -3.26
C THR A 18 -1.33 22.27 -3.81
N GLU A 19 -0.79 23.16 -2.96
CA GLU A 19 -0.10 24.40 -3.40
C GLU A 19 1.20 24.09 -4.16
N ARG A 20 1.77 22.90 -3.96
CA ARG A 20 2.92 22.39 -4.74
C ARG A 20 2.49 21.57 -5.96
N GLY A 21 1.20 21.54 -6.27
CA GLY A 21 0.65 20.82 -7.43
C GLY A 21 0.62 19.29 -7.27
N PHE A 22 0.71 18.78 -6.03
CA PHE A 22 0.50 17.35 -5.76
C PHE A 22 -0.98 17.01 -5.63
N GLN A 23 -1.36 15.79 -6.02
CA GLN A 23 -2.73 15.33 -5.87
C GLN A 23 -3.05 14.99 -4.40
N PRO A 24 -4.32 15.13 -3.97
CA PRO A 24 -4.76 14.91 -2.59
C PRO A 24 -4.95 13.40 -2.29
N ILE A 25 -3.95 12.57 -2.61
CA ILE A 25 -4.06 11.10 -2.48
C ILE A 25 -4.21 10.65 -1.02
N LEU A 26 -3.65 11.40 -0.07
CA LEU A 26 -3.80 11.08 1.35
C LEU A 26 -5.24 11.29 1.80
N GLU A 27 -5.87 12.37 1.36
CA GLU A 27 -7.28 12.67 1.60
C GLU A 27 -8.17 11.58 1.01
N VAL A 28 -7.83 11.08 -0.17
CA VAL A 28 -8.51 9.94 -0.80
C VAL A 28 -8.47 8.72 0.13
N PHE A 29 -7.29 8.27 0.57
CA PHE A 29 -7.18 7.16 1.52
C PHE A 29 -7.97 7.42 2.81
N CYS A 30 -7.84 8.60 3.39
CA CYS A 30 -8.52 8.95 4.64
C CYS A 30 -10.04 9.03 4.49
N SER A 31 -10.55 9.44 3.33
CA SER A 31 -11.99 9.51 3.03
C SER A 31 -12.67 8.14 3.05
N ILE A 32 -11.91 7.09 2.74
CA ILE A 32 -12.39 5.71 2.76
C ILE A 32 -12.14 5.10 4.15
N LEU A 33 -10.93 5.27 4.69
CA LEU A 33 -10.49 4.62 5.92
C LEU A 33 -11.17 5.16 7.19
N HIS A 34 -11.61 6.42 7.23
CA HIS A 34 -12.26 7.00 8.42
C HIS A 34 -13.55 6.30 8.83
N LYS A 35 -14.14 5.51 7.91
CA LYS A 35 -15.38 4.77 8.13
C LYS A 35 -15.16 3.53 9.01
N TYR A 36 -13.91 3.10 9.19
CA TYR A 36 -13.54 1.88 9.89
C TYR A 36 -12.88 2.18 11.24
N ASP A 37 -13.01 1.23 12.16
CA ASP A 37 -12.41 1.35 13.49
C ASP A 37 -10.93 0.94 13.46
N LEU A 38 -10.08 1.90 13.13
CA LEU A 38 -8.63 1.71 13.09
C LEU A 38 -8.01 2.10 14.43
N GLN A 39 -7.24 1.19 15.03
CA GLN A 39 -6.49 1.47 16.27
C GLN A 39 -4.99 1.59 15.96
N PRO A 40 -4.30 2.67 16.37
CA PRO A 40 -2.87 2.81 16.16
C PRO A 40 -2.07 1.66 16.77
N ILE A 41 -0.99 1.24 16.10
CA ILE A 41 -0.04 0.27 16.64
C ILE A 41 1.25 1.00 16.99
N ASP A 42 1.64 1.04 18.27
CA ASP A 42 2.86 1.75 18.70
C ASP A 42 4.12 0.88 18.70
N THR A 43 3.95 -0.44 18.62
CA THR A 43 5.05 -1.42 18.70
C THR A 43 4.84 -2.54 17.69
N LEU A 44 5.87 -2.84 16.89
CA LEU A 44 5.94 -3.98 15.98
C LEU A 44 7.21 -4.77 16.26
N GLU A 45 7.11 -6.11 16.32
CA GLU A 45 8.25 -7.00 16.62
C GLU A 45 9.07 -6.55 17.86
N LYS A 46 8.38 -6.09 18.92
CA LYS A 46 8.97 -5.54 20.16
C LYS A 46 9.78 -4.24 19.98
N LYS A 47 9.72 -3.60 18.81
CA LYS A 47 10.31 -2.28 18.54
C LYS A 47 9.25 -1.20 18.51
N SER A 48 9.53 -0.06 19.13
CA SER A 48 8.67 1.12 19.05
C SER A 48 8.69 1.66 17.61
N ILE A 49 7.52 1.93 17.05
CA ILE A 49 7.38 2.55 15.72
C ILE A 49 7.03 4.05 15.80
N LYS A 50 6.93 4.61 17.01
CA LYS A 50 6.70 6.05 17.24
C LYS A 50 7.64 6.98 16.45
N PRO A 51 8.94 6.68 16.31
CA PRO A 51 9.83 7.51 15.49
C PRO A 51 9.38 7.69 14.03
N LEU A 52 8.56 6.77 13.50
CA LEU A 52 7.95 6.89 12.17
C LEU A 52 6.50 7.38 12.20
N SER A 53 5.71 6.91 13.17
CA SER A 53 4.28 7.23 13.22
C SER A 53 3.98 8.62 13.78
N GLU A 54 4.86 9.22 14.56
CA GLU A 54 4.69 10.60 15.03
C GLU A 54 5.20 11.62 14.02
N GLY A 55 6.01 11.18 13.06
CA GLY A 55 6.57 11.98 11.98
C GLY A 55 8.09 11.89 11.93
N VAL A 56 8.62 11.69 10.74
CA VAL A 56 10.05 11.78 10.43
C VAL A 56 10.31 13.14 9.82
N GLU A 57 11.29 13.86 10.37
CA GLU A 57 11.80 15.10 9.78
C GLU A 57 13.33 14.99 9.67
N LYS A 58 13.78 14.53 8.50
CA LYS A 58 15.19 14.42 8.13
C LYS A 58 15.41 15.21 6.82
N PRO A 59 16.65 15.63 6.50
CA PRO A 59 16.93 16.44 5.31
C PRO A 59 16.34 15.89 4.01
N PHE A 60 16.27 14.56 3.85
CA PHE A 60 15.82 13.90 2.62
C PHE A 60 14.47 13.19 2.74
N LEU A 61 13.86 13.15 3.93
CA LEU A 61 12.62 12.43 4.20
C LEU A 61 11.81 13.20 5.23
N LYS A 62 10.62 13.65 4.83
CA LYS A 62 9.66 14.30 5.71
C LYS A 62 8.30 13.61 5.58
N GLY A 63 7.71 13.11 6.65
CA GLY A 63 6.43 12.41 6.54
C GLY A 63 6.19 11.43 7.67
N PHE A 64 5.35 10.43 7.44
CA PHE A 64 5.05 9.42 8.45
C PHE A 64 4.81 8.04 7.84
N PHE A 65 4.94 7.03 8.71
CA PHE A 65 4.55 5.65 8.43
C PHE A 65 3.73 5.16 9.63
N LYS A 66 2.45 4.86 9.40
CA LYS A 66 1.47 4.62 10.46
C LYS A 66 0.82 3.26 10.29
N PRO A 67 1.24 2.27 11.08
CA PRO A 67 0.51 1.02 11.20
C PRO A 67 -0.71 1.18 12.11
N PHE A 68 -1.81 0.56 11.71
CA PHE A 68 -3.07 0.46 12.43
C PHE A 68 -3.50 -1.01 12.49
N LYS A 69 -4.19 -1.38 13.57
CA LYS A 69 -4.93 -2.62 13.69
C LYS A 69 -6.35 -2.40 13.15
N MET A 70 -6.83 -3.40 12.41
CA MET A 70 -8.21 -3.52 11.96
C MET A 70 -8.64 -4.98 12.09
N GLU A 71 -9.94 -5.22 12.24
CA GLU A 71 -10.49 -6.58 12.26
C GLU A 71 -10.03 -7.38 11.03
N LYS A 72 -9.79 -8.69 11.19
CA LYS A 72 -9.33 -9.63 10.14
C LYS A 72 -7.99 -9.29 9.47
N CYS A 73 -7.31 -8.26 9.97
CA CYS A 73 -6.02 -7.82 9.44
C CYS A 73 -4.95 -7.92 10.52
N GLU A 74 -3.76 -8.36 10.13
CA GLU A 74 -2.58 -8.26 10.97
C GLU A 74 -2.29 -6.77 11.22
N LYS A 75 -2.21 -5.98 10.14
CA LYS A 75 -2.01 -4.53 10.15
C LYS A 75 -2.45 -3.88 8.83
N ILE A 76 -2.79 -2.60 8.92
CA ILE A 76 -2.84 -1.67 7.79
C ILE A 76 -1.73 -0.65 7.99
N CYS A 77 -0.88 -0.43 7.00
CA CYS A 77 0.11 0.64 7.03
C CYS A 77 -0.27 1.75 6.06
N LEU A 78 -0.49 2.96 6.59
CA LEU A 78 -0.60 4.18 5.81
C LEU A 78 0.71 4.95 5.91
N SER A 79 1.33 5.20 4.77
CA SER A 79 2.54 6.01 4.67
C SER A 79 2.32 7.19 3.74
N HIS A 80 2.95 8.31 4.10
CA HIS A 80 2.89 9.53 3.32
C HIS A 80 4.12 10.37 3.63
N CYS A 81 4.98 10.56 2.65
CA CYS A 81 6.23 11.26 2.83
C CYS A 81 6.69 12.02 1.57
N MET A 82 7.43 13.09 1.81
CA MET A 82 8.16 13.85 0.83
C MET A 82 9.62 13.38 0.85
N LEU A 83 10.11 12.94 -0.31
CA LEU A 83 11.49 12.61 -0.56
C LEU A 83 12.16 13.77 -1.31
N MET A 84 13.33 14.19 -0.83
CA MET A 84 14.15 15.23 -1.46
C MET A 84 13.36 16.51 -1.83
N ASP A 85 12.33 16.85 -1.05
CA ASP A 85 11.41 17.98 -1.26
C ASP A 85 10.72 18.06 -2.65
N SER A 86 10.79 17.00 -3.45
CA SER A 86 10.36 17.00 -4.87
C SER A 86 9.56 15.77 -5.30
N ILE A 87 9.55 14.72 -4.48
CA ILE A 87 8.84 13.47 -4.76
C ILE A 87 7.90 13.18 -3.59
N LEU A 88 6.61 13.19 -3.84
CA LEU A 88 5.61 12.77 -2.87
C LEU A 88 5.38 11.26 -3.01
N VAL A 89 5.55 10.50 -1.93
CA VAL A 89 5.22 9.08 -1.89
C VAL A 89 4.11 8.85 -0.88
N SER A 90 3.07 8.16 -1.30
CA SER A 90 2.00 7.67 -0.42
C SER A 90 1.77 6.19 -0.70
N ALA A 91 1.65 5.39 0.35
CA ALA A 91 1.28 4.00 0.17
C ALA A 91 0.30 3.55 1.24
N LEU A 92 -0.61 2.67 0.82
CA LEU A 92 -1.53 1.95 1.68
C LEU A 92 -1.30 0.46 1.47
N ILE A 93 -0.79 -0.20 2.50
CA ILE A 93 -0.55 -1.64 2.50
C ILE A 93 -1.46 -2.28 3.53
N ILE A 94 -2.25 -3.27 3.14
CA ILE A 94 -3.11 -4.01 4.07
C ILE A 94 -2.71 -5.47 4.09
N ILE A 95 -2.28 -5.91 5.27
CA ILE A 95 -1.83 -7.29 5.48
C ILE A 95 -2.93 -8.03 6.26
N PRO A 96 -3.57 -9.04 5.65
CA PRO A 96 -4.57 -9.84 6.32
C PRO A 96 -3.96 -10.72 7.42
N ASP A 97 -4.81 -11.08 8.38
CA ASP A 97 -4.48 -12.07 9.39
C ASP A 97 -4.39 -13.48 8.75
N ASP A 98 -3.65 -14.40 9.38
CA ASP A 98 -3.43 -15.76 8.86
C ASP A 98 -4.72 -16.60 8.86
N ASP A 99 -5.75 -16.14 9.57
CA ASP A 99 -7.04 -16.81 9.64
C ASP A 99 -7.93 -16.59 8.40
N TYR A 100 -7.53 -15.72 7.46
CA TYR A 100 -8.34 -15.37 6.29
C TYR A 100 -7.54 -15.51 4.99
N GLU A 101 -8.15 -16.05 3.92
CA GLU A 101 -7.52 -16.15 2.59
C GLU A 101 -7.55 -14.82 1.81
N LEU A 102 -7.62 -13.68 2.50
CA LEU A 102 -7.60 -12.39 1.82
C LEU A 102 -6.26 -12.17 1.09
N PRO A 103 -6.25 -11.53 -0.09
CA PRO A 103 -5.00 -11.08 -0.68
C PRO A 103 -4.43 -9.90 0.11
N LEU A 104 -3.12 -9.72 0.04
CA LEU A 104 -2.47 -8.50 0.55
C LEU A 104 -2.78 -7.35 -0.39
N LEU A 105 -3.25 -6.22 0.14
CA LEU A 105 -3.45 -5.02 -0.65
C LEU A 105 -2.13 -4.25 -0.74
N LEU A 106 -1.70 -3.94 -1.95
CA LEU A 106 -0.60 -3.02 -2.24
C LEU A 106 -1.12 -1.86 -3.07
N LEU A 107 -1.11 -0.66 -2.52
CA LEU A 107 -1.38 0.58 -3.23
C LEU A 107 -0.21 1.53 -3.00
N GLU A 108 0.51 1.87 -4.06
CA GLU A 108 1.60 2.84 -4.02
C GLU A 108 1.31 3.97 -5.02
N TRP A 109 1.58 5.18 -4.55
CA TRP A 109 1.51 6.42 -5.30
C TRP A 109 2.82 7.15 -5.11
N SER A 110 3.49 7.48 -6.21
CA SER A 110 4.66 8.35 -6.20
C SER A 110 4.44 9.47 -7.20
N GLU A 111 4.69 10.70 -6.82
CA GLU A 111 4.33 11.86 -7.62
C GLU A 111 5.49 12.85 -7.66
N THR A 112 5.78 13.31 -8.86
CA THR A 112 6.79 14.35 -9.13
C THR A 112 6.10 15.58 -9.73
N GLY A 113 6.87 16.58 -10.16
CA GLY A 113 6.31 17.72 -10.89
C GLY A 113 5.60 17.32 -12.19
N SER A 114 6.07 16.29 -12.89
CA SER A 114 5.63 15.95 -14.25
C SER A 114 4.88 14.63 -14.38
N ALA A 115 4.98 13.71 -13.42
CA ALA A 115 4.39 12.38 -13.51
C ALA A 115 3.84 11.87 -12.19
N ILE A 116 2.81 11.01 -12.29
CA ILE A 116 2.29 10.16 -11.22
C ILE A 116 2.64 8.72 -11.57
N SER A 117 3.42 8.09 -10.72
CA SER A 117 3.69 6.65 -10.75
C SER A 117 2.75 5.93 -9.80
N ILE A 118 2.10 4.88 -10.29
CA ILE A 118 1.20 4.04 -9.50
C ILE A 118 1.64 2.58 -9.53
N LEU A 119 1.34 1.87 -8.45
CA LEU A 119 1.31 0.42 -8.39
C LEU A 119 0.12 0.01 -7.53
N VAL A 120 -0.83 -0.72 -8.12
CA VAL A 120 -1.98 -1.27 -7.39
C VAL A 120 -2.12 -2.76 -7.67
N ASP A 121 -2.27 -3.55 -6.60
CA ASP A 121 -2.45 -4.98 -6.72
C ASP A 121 -3.06 -5.65 -5.48
N PHE A 122 -3.67 -6.81 -5.70
CA PHE A 122 -4.03 -7.79 -4.68
C PHE A 122 -3.04 -8.94 -4.76
N LEU A 123 -1.99 -8.90 -3.95
CA LEU A 123 -0.96 -9.95 -3.98
C LEU A 123 -1.59 -11.28 -3.52
N PRO A 124 -1.58 -12.32 -4.38
CA PRO A 124 -2.16 -13.61 -4.04
C PRO A 124 -1.38 -14.31 -2.93
N MET A 125 -2.11 -14.79 -1.93
CA MET A 125 -1.56 -15.57 -0.81
C MET A 125 -1.50 -17.08 -1.11
N VAL A 126 -1.79 -17.48 -2.34
CA VAL A 126 -1.71 -18.87 -2.83
C VAL A 126 -1.04 -18.97 -4.21
N ASP A 127 -0.67 -20.18 -4.62
CA ASP A 127 -0.31 -20.48 -6.00
C ASP A 127 -1.56 -20.50 -6.90
N LEU A 128 -1.59 -19.65 -7.93
CA LEU A 128 -2.78 -19.47 -8.76
C LEU A 128 -3.01 -20.57 -9.80
N VAL A 129 -2.00 -21.38 -10.13
CA VAL A 129 -2.18 -22.56 -10.99
C VAL A 129 -2.84 -23.68 -10.20
N MET A 130 -2.45 -23.82 -8.93
CA MET A 130 -2.99 -24.86 -8.05
C MET A 130 -4.35 -24.47 -7.42
N ARG A 131 -4.65 -23.18 -7.28
CA ARG A 131 -5.85 -22.64 -6.64
C ARG A 131 -6.60 -21.68 -7.56
N GLU A 132 -7.22 -22.24 -8.60
CA GLU A 132 -8.06 -21.46 -9.52
C GLU A 132 -9.26 -20.81 -8.80
N ASP A 133 -9.84 -21.51 -7.81
CA ASP A 133 -10.93 -21.01 -6.97
C ASP A 133 -10.58 -19.69 -6.28
N TYR A 134 -9.33 -19.54 -5.86
CA TYR A 134 -8.83 -18.31 -5.25
C TYR A 134 -8.79 -17.15 -6.26
N ARG A 135 -8.31 -17.41 -7.47
CA ARG A 135 -8.26 -16.43 -8.56
C ARG A 135 -9.66 -15.91 -8.85
N GLU A 136 -10.61 -16.81 -9.07
CA GLU A 136 -12.01 -16.46 -9.36
C GLU A 136 -12.65 -15.65 -8.23
N LYS A 137 -12.42 -16.06 -6.98
CA LYS A 137 -13.03 -15.41 -5.82
C LYS A 137 -12.44 -14.03 -5.51
N TYR A 138 -11.12 -13.89 -5.55
CA TYR A 138 -10.45 -12.69 -5.02
C TYR A 138 -9.83 -11.80 -6.09
N LEU A 139 -9.47 -12.33 -7.27
CA LEU A 139 -8.69 -11.59 -8.26
C LEU A 139 -9.49 -11.22 -9.51
N ASP A 140 -10.34 -12.11 -10.02
CA ASP A 140 -11.19 -11.83 -11.20
C ASP A 140 -12.07 -10.59 -11.06
N PRO A 141 -12.58 -10.21 -9.86
CA PRO A 141 -13.28 -8.95 -9.69
C PRO A 141 -12.46 -7.71 -10.09
N MET A 142 -11.13 -7.78 -10.08
CA MET A 142 -10.23 -6.71 -10.53
C MET A 142 -10.19 -6.57 -12.06
N ASN A 143 -10.56 -7.62 -12.82
CA ASN A 143 -10.39 -7.66 -14.26
C ASN A 143 -11.11 -6.51 -15.00
N GLN A 144 -12.24 -6.04 -14.46
CA GLN A 144 -12.95 -4.89 -15.02
C GLN A 144 -12.11 -3.60 -14.98
N TYR A 145 -11.43 -3.35 -13.86
CA TYR A 145 -10.57 -2.18 -13.68
C TYR A 145 -9.29 -2.35 -14.47
N TRP A 146 -8.67 -3.53 -14.39
CA TRP A 146 -7.48 -3.84 -15.17
C TRP A 146 -7.74 -3.64 -16.67
N THR A 147 -8.84 -4.15 -17.20
CA THR A 147 -9.21 -3.99 -18.61
C THR A 147 -9.42 -2.52 -18.98
N LYS A 148 -10.06 -1.74 -18.11
CA LYS A 148 -10.30 -0.31 -18.31
C LYS A 148 -8.99 0.50 -18.36
N TYR A 149 -8.03 0.20 -17.49
CA TYR A 149 -6.89 1.10 -17.23
C TYR A 149 -5.54 0.62 -17.79
N LYS A 150 -5.35 -0.68 -18.07
CA LYS A 150 -4.04 -1.23 -18.50
C LYS A 150 -3.44 -0.57 -19.73
N SER A 151 -4.28 0.06 -20.56
CA SER A 151 -3.89 0.69 -21.82
C SER A 151 -3.77 2.21 -21.73
N LEU A 152 -3.87 2.79 -20.53
CA LEU A 152 -3.60 4.21 -20.34
C LEU A 152 -2.13 4.54 -20.71
N PRO A 153 -1.86 5.66 -21.39
CA PRO A 153 -0.49 6.07 -21.70
C PRO A 153 0.37 6.18 -20.43
N GLY A 154 1.52 5.51 -20.43
CA GLY A 154 2.43 5.44 -19.27
C GLY A 154 2.26 4.19 -18.41
N MET A 155 1.21 3.40 -18.64
CA MET A 155 1.06 2.08 -18.00
C MET A 155 2.04 1.08 -18.59
N GLU A 156 2.76 0.38 -17.72
CA GLU A 156 3.77 -0.60 -18.10
C GLU A 156 3.92 -1.69 -17.03
N PRO A 157 4.26 -2.93 -17.42
CA PRO A 157 4.64 -3.95 -16.46
C PRO A 157 5.77 -3.47 -15.56
N ASN A 158 5.71 -3.79 -14.27
CA ASN A 158 6.77 -3.44 -13.34
C ASN A 158 8.10 -4.02 -13.84
N ARG A 159 9.17 -3.22 -13.92
CA ARG A 159 10.45 -3.65 -14.52
C ARG A 159 11.12 -4.84 -13.81
N PHE A 160 10.85 -5.04 -12.53
CA PHE A 160 11.53 -6.05 -11.72
C PHE A 160 10.86 -7.42 -11.80
N ALA A 161 11.57 -8.40 -12.38
CA ALA A 161 11.06 -9.77 -12.50
C ALA A 161 10.73 -10.40 -11.14
N TRP A 162 11.55 -10.13 -10.12
CA TRP A 162 11.34 -10.62 -8.76
C TRP A 162 10.04 -10.11 -8.14
N ALA A 163 9.57 -8.92 -8.54
CA ALA A 163 8.30 -8.36 -8.07
C ALA A 163 7.14 -8.97 -8.85
N ARG A 164 7.26 -9.02 -10.18
CA ARG A 164 6.23 -9.58 -11.07
C ARG A 164 5.83 -11.02 -10.74
N GLN A 165 6.76 -11.85 -10.23
CA GLN A 165 6.43 -13.23 -9.83
C GLN A 165 5.44 -13.32 -8.64
N MET A 166 5.30 -12.24 -7.86
CA MET A 166 4.42 -12.17 -6.70
C MET A 166 3.09 -11.48 -7.01
N PHE A 167 3.04 -10.71 -8.09
CA PHE A 167 1.84 -9.94 -8.45
C PHE A 167 0.73 -10.81 -9.01
N SER A 168 -0.50 -10.34 -8.84
CA SER A 168 -1.66 -10.94 -9.50
C SER A 168 -1.59 -10.73 -11.02
N PRO A 169 -2.36 -11.48 -11.83
CA PRO A 169 -2.47 -11.22 -13.27
C PRO A 169 -3.16 -9.88 -13.60
N TYR A 170 -3.78 -9.22 -12.62
CA TYR A 170 -4.57 -8.00 -12.81
C TYR A 170 -3.96 -6.78 -12.09
N TYR A 171 -2.67 -6.82 -11.77
CA TYR A 171 -1.96 -5.65 -11.25
C TYR A 171 -1.88 -4.53 -12.29
N LEU A 172 -1.82 -3.30 -11.83
CA LEU A 172 -1.60 -2.11 -12.65
C LEU A 172 -0.37 -1.38 -12.14
N SER A 173 0.55 -1.06 -13.03
CA SER A 173 1.72 -0.24 -12.72
C SER A 173 2.05 0.68 -13.89
N GLY A 174 2.68 1.81 -13.61
CA GLY A 174 3.09 2.75 -14.65
C GLY A 174 3.50 4.10 -14.12
N SER A 175 3.98 4.95 -15.03
CA SER A 175 4.27 6.36 -14.80
C SER A 175 3.50 7.22 -15.81
N ILE A 176 2.45 7.87 -15.32
CA ILE A 176 1.48 8.61 -16.13
C ILE A 176 1.80 10.11 -16.05
N SER A 177 1.80 10.79 -17.20
CA SER A 177 2.02 12.25 -17.25
C SER A 177 0.94 13.03 -16.48
N LYS A 178 1.37 14.05 -15.73
CA LYS A 178 0.51 14.98 -14.98
C LYS A 178 -0.02 16.15 -15.81
N GLU A 179 0.29 16.22 -17.10
CA GLU A 179 -0.10 17.36 -17.92
C GLU A 179 -1.62 17.50 -18.12
N SER A 180 -2.35 16.39 -18.08
CA SER A 180 -3.80 16.35 -18.26
C SER A 180 -4.52 16.13 -16.93
N GLU A 181 -5.58 16.90 -16.66
CA GLU A 181 -6.48 16.64 -15.53
C GLU A 181 -7.11 15.25 -15.59
N LYS A 182 -7.45 14.77 -16.79
CA LYS A 182 -8.01 13.43 -16.98
C LYS A 182 -7.07 12.33 -16.48
N ASN A 183 -5.76 12.50 -16.67
CA ASN A 183 -4.77 11.54 -16.19
C ASN A 183 -4.73 11.51 -14.66
N LYS A 184 -4.82 12.67 -14.01
CA LYS A 184 -4.85 12.78 -12.54
C LYS A 184 -6.11 12.11 -12.00
N GLU A 185 -7.26 12.39 -12.62
CA GLU A 185 -8.54 11.75 -12.29
C GLU A 185 -8.46 10.23 -12.44
N ASP A 186 -7.91 9.72 -13.55
CA ASP A 186 -7.74 8.29 -13.78
C ASP A 186 -6.87 7.63 -12.72
N CYS A 187 -5.73 8.23 -12.36
CA CYS A 187 -4.86 7.71 -11.30
C CYS A 187 -5.60 7.60 -9.95
N ILE A 188 -6.40 8.61 -9.60
CA ILE A 188 -7.20 8.60 -8.37
C ILE A 188 -8.31 7.54 -8.46
N GLU A 189 -8.98 7.42 -9.60
CA GLU A 189 -10.03 6.44 -9.83
C GLU A 189 -9.50 5.00 -9.69
N ILE A 190 -8.31 4.71 -10.23
CA ILE A 190 -7.64 3.40 -10.09
C ILE A 190 -7.46 3.04 -8.61
N ILE A 191 -6.89 3.96 -7.82
CA ILE A 191 -6.64 3.74 -6.39
C ILE A 191 -7.95 3.48 -5.64
N ASN A 192 -8.97 4.30 -5.88
CA ASN A 192 -10.28 4.16 -5.27
C ASN A 192 -10.92 2.81 -5.59
N ASN A 193 -10.96 2.46 -6.87
CA ASN A 193 -11.60 1.23 -7.34
C ASN A 193 -10.96 -0.02 -6.73
N TYR A 194 -9.63 -0.08 -6.64
CA TYR A 194 -8.92 -1.21 -6.02
C TYR A 194 -9.13 -1.23 -4.50
N LEU A 195 -9.06 -0.08 -3.82
CA LEU A 195 -9.26 -0.01 -2.37
C LEU A 195 -10.68 -0.41 -1.97
N GLU A 196 -11.70 0.12 -2.64
CA GLU A 196 -13.10 -0.21 -2.38
C GLU A 196 -13.40 -1.67 -2.67
N LEU A 197 -12.84 -2.23 -3.75
CA LEU A 197 -12.96 -3.64 -4.06
C LEU A 197 -12.34 -4.51 -2.95
N TRP A 198 -11.13 -4.18 -2.49
CA TRP A 198 -10.47 -4.94 -1.42
C TRP A 198 -11.29 -4.92 -0.13
N ILE A 199 -11.81 -3.74 0.24
CA ILE A 199 -12.70 -3.57 1.39
C ILE A 199 -13.95 -4.45 1.26
N SER A 200 -14.54 -4.53 0.07
CA SER A 200 -15.72 -5.36 -0.16
C SER A 200 -15.44 -6.85 0.05
N LEU A 201 -14.24 -7.31 -0.30
CA LEU A 201 -13.78 -8.67 -0.04
C LEU A 201 -13.53 -8.90 1.46
N TRP A 202 -12.88 -7.95 2.12
CA TRP A 202 -12.61 -7.98 3.56
C TRP A 202 -13.88 -8.09 4.40
N GLN A 203 -14.91 -7.31 4.08
CA GLN A 203 -16.20 -7.36 4.77
C GLN A 203 -16.84 -8.75 4.69
N LYS A 204 -16.72 -9.41 3.53
CA LYS A 204 -17.27 -10.75 3.25
C LYS A 204 -16.34 -11.89 3.65
N ALA A 205 -15.13 -11.59 4.13
CA ALA A 205 -14.13 -12.62 4.41
C ALA A 205 -14.58 -13.51 5.58
N GLU A 206 -14.49 -14.82 5.35
CA GLU A 206 -14.78 -15.86 6.35
C GLU A 206 -13.47 -16.52 6.80
N PRO A 207 -13.38 -16.98 8.05
CA PRO A 207 -12.21 -17.69 8.54
C PRO A 207 -11.95 -18.98 7.77
N ILE A 208 -10.67 -19.27 7.52
CA ILE A 208 -10.21 -20.53 6.95
C ILE A 208 -10.53 -21.67 7.92
N LYS A 209 -11.15 -22.74 7.40
CA LYS A 209 -11.46 -23.95 8.18
C LYS A 209 -10.36 -25.01 8.11
N ASP A 210 -9.60 -25.05 7.01
CA ASP A 210 -8.52 -26.00 6.80
C ASP A 210 -7.19 -25.50 7.38
N GLY A 211 -6.61 -26.25 8.32
CA GLY A 211 -5.34 -25.91 8.95
C GLY A 211 -4.16 -25.91 7.98
N ASN A 212 -4.17 -26.76 6.95
CA ASN A 212 -3.09 -26.81 5.96
C ASN A 212 -3.07 -25.55 5.09
N ALA A 213 -4.25 -25.05 4.71
CA ALA A 213 -4.38 -23.80 3.97
C ALA A 213 -3.85 -22.59 4.78
N LYS A 214 -4.11 -22.55 6.10
CA LYS A 214 -3.57 -21.50 6.98
C LYS A 214 -2.05 -21.49 7.01
N GLU A 215 -1.43 -22.66 7.16
CA GLU A 215 0.03 -22.76 7.22
C GLU A 215 0.67 -22.36 5.88
N TYR A 216 0.10 -22.80 4.77
CA TYR A 216 0.55 -22.40 3.43
C TYR A 216 0.53 -20.87 3.27
N ILE A 217 -0.57 -20.21 3.65
CA ILE A 217 -0.72 -18.75 3.54
C ILE A 217 0.31 -18.03 4.42
N ARG A 218 0.53 -18.50 5.65
CA ARG A 218 1.54 -17.95 6.56
C ARG A 218 2.94 -18.05 5.96
N GLU A 219 3.30 -19.21 5.41
CA GLU A 219 4.60 -19.44 4.78
C GLU A 219 4.77 -18.53 3.56
N ARG A 220 3.77 -18.47 2.67
CA ARG A 220 3.80 -17.61 1.49
C ARG A 220 3.92 -16.13 1.85
N LYS A 221 3.14 -15.66 2.84
CA LYS A 221 3.24 -14.28 3.35
C LYS A 221 4.65 -13.99 3.90
N THR A 222 5.22 -14.91 4.65
CA THR A 222 6.59 -14.79 5.19
C THR A 222 7.62 -14.68 4.06
N ASN A 223 7.48 -15.50 3.01
CA ASN A 223 8.37 -15.46 1.85
C ASN A 223 8.24 -14.17 1.05
N ILE A 224 7.01 -13.68 0.83
CA ILE A 224 6.76 -12.38 0.17
C ILE A 224 7.49 -11.26 0.92
N ARG A 225 7.30 -11.16 2.24
CA ARG A 225 7.95 -10.16 3.09
C ARG A 225 9.47 -10.23 3.00
N LYS A 226 10.03 -11.45 3.09
CA LYS A 226 11.47 -11.68 2.97
C LYS A 226 12.00 -11.20 1.62
N ILE A 227 11.30 -11.50 0.52
CA ILE A 227 11.70 -11.09 -0.83
C ILE A 227 11.64 -9.56 -0.97
N PHE A 228 10.56 -8.90 -0.54
CA PHE A 228 10.46 -7.44 -0.57
C PHE A 228 11.59 -6.79 0.23
N ARG A 229 11.78 -7.17 1.49
CA ARG A 229 12.84 -6.63 2.36
C ARG A 229 14.24 -6.79 1.76
N ALA A 230 14.50 -7.89 1.04
CA ALA A 230 15.79 -8.15 0.42
C ALA A 230 16.03 -7.38 -0.89
N ASN A 231 14.97 -7.08 -1.64
CA ASN A 231 15.08 -6.55 -3.02
C ASN A 231 14.63 -5.10 -3.18
N ASP A 232 14.08 -4.46 -2.15
CA ASP A 232 13.68 -3.06 -2.20
C ASP A 232 14.90 -2.12 -2.36
N GLU A 233 15.17 -1.73 -3.61
CA GLU A 233 16.23 -0.78 -3.96
C GLU A 233 15.97 0.63 -3.41
N GLY A 234 14.70 1.01 -3.28
CA GLY A 234 14.30 2.29 -2.68
C GLY A 234 14.69 2.34 -1.22
N ALA A 235 14.37 1.29 -0.46
CA ALA A 235 14.79 1.15 0.93
C ALA A 235 16.31 1.19 1.10
N LYS A 236 17.06 0.48 0.23
CA LYS A 236 18.54 0.51 0.26
C LYS A 236 19.11 1.91 -0.01
N THR A 237 18.52 2.62 -0.96
CA THR A 237 18.93 4.00 -1.29
C THR A 237 18.60 4.95 -0.14
N MET A 238 17.39 4.85 0.43
CA MET A 238 16.98 5.67 1.56
C MET A 238 17.83 5.39 2.81
N ALA A 239 18.30 4.16 3.03
CA ALA A 239 19.14 3.82 4.18
C ALA A 239 20.43 4.65 4.25
N GLN A 240 21.00 4.98 3.09
CA GLN A 240 22.18 5.84 2.98
C GLN A 240 21.88 7.29 3.38
N MET A 241 20.62 7.73 3.28
CA MET A 241 20.19 9.12 3.51
C MET A 241 19.66 9.34 4.92
N VAL A 242 18.91 8.38 5.47
CA VAL A 242 18.19 8.53 6.75
C VAL A 242 18.65 7.56 7.84
N GLY A 243 19.56 6.65 7.52
CA GLY A 243 20.10 5.64 8.42
C GLY A 243 19.32 4.32 8.39
N GLN A 244 20.02 3.21 8.62
CA GLN A 244 19.47 1.86 8.56
C GLN A 244 18.34 1.62 9.56
N GLU A 245 18.42 2.22 10.76
CA GLU A 245 17.40 2.06 11.80
C GLU A 245 16.00 2.53 11.33
N ILE A 246 15.93 3.67 10.64
CA ILE A 246 14.68 4.21 10.09
C ILE A 246 14.12 3.28 9.02
N ILE A 247 14.99 2.70 8.19
CA ILE A 247 14.59 1.78 7.13
C ILE A 247 14.13 0.44 7.69
N ASP A 248 14.77 -0.08 8.73
CA ASP A 248 14.33 -1.30 9.40
C ASP A 248 12.93 -1.11 9.98
N LEU A 249 12.64 0.03 10.62
CA LEU A 249 11.30 0.36 11.12
C LEU A 249 10.28 0.55 9.98
N LEU A 250 10.69 1.15 8.85
CA LEU A 250 9.82 1.35 7.69
C LEU A 250 9.42 0.00 7.09
N LEU A 251 10.40 -0.88 6.89
CA LEU A 251 10.18 -2.24 6.39
C LEU A 251 9.33 -3.07 7.35
N LEU A 252 9.43 -2.84 8.66
CA LEU A 252 8.53 -3.43 9.66
C LEU A 252 7.11 -2.89 9.58
N CYS A 253 6.90 -1.64 9.17
CA CYS A 253 5.56 -1.10 9.01
C CYS A 253 4.91 -1.68 7.74
N ASN A 254 5.65 -1.71 6.63
CA ASN A 254 5.14 -2.14 5.33
C ASN A 254 5.08 -3.67 5.15
N PHE A 255 6.02 -4.43 5.72
CA PHE A 255 6.17 -5.88 5.52
C PHE A 255 6.61 -6.61 6.78
#